data_AF-A0A3N7BWK6-F1
#
_entry.id   AF-A0A3N7BWK6-F1
#
_cell.length_a   1.000
_cell.length_b   1.000
_cell.length_c   1.000
_cell.angle_alpha   90.00
_cell.angle_beta   90.00
_cell.angle_gamma   90.00
#
_symmetry.space_group_name_H-M   'P 1'
#
loop_
_entity.id
_entity.type
_entity.pdbx_description
1 polymer ?
#
loop_
_entity_poly.entity_id
_entity_poly.type
_entity_poly.pdbx_seq_one_letter_code
_entity_poly.pdbx_strand_id
1 'polypeptide(L)'
;MAVITDINALSTNQALNGPDGSVDPPSTLDDQLRYHGAFIAQLRDGGGIPVGMCVPFIGGTSAPGWIKGNGALLPRASYPALFAYASAQGLVSEADWTATSSGRFSVGDGLTTFRIPDTRGVFVRGLDESRGLDAARVVGTYQDQANAPHIHAVTDPTHNHNDPGHVHSGATSTVADHTHGYSGWANSGAGATAGGFIVYAPTGTVTAPGGSHSHSVSAFLNVTGLLPAASGISIQSQGTEGHPRNLAYPMFIKF
;
A
#
# COMPACT_ATOMS: atom_id res chain seq x y z
N MET A 1 17.37 -42.28 -52.45
CA MET A 1 16.37 -41.46 -51.73
C MET A 1 16.54 -41.70 -50.25
N ALA A 2 16.62 -40.65 -49.44
CA ALA A 2 16.83 -40.79 -48.01
C ALA A 2 15.58 -41.42 -47.39
N VAL A 3 15.70 -42.67 -46.94
CA VAL A 3 14.78 -43.24 -45.96
C VAL A 3 14.75 -42.27 -44.79
N ILE A 4 13.56 -41.92 -44.30
CA ILE A 4 13.45 -41.17 -43.03
C ILE A 4 13.98 -42.11 -41.95
N THR A 5 15.26 -41.96 -41.60
CA THR A 5 15.95 -42.82 -40.63
C THR A 5 15.84 -42.29 -39.20
N ASP A 6 15.31 -41.07 -39.03
CA ASP A 6 15.18 -40.40 -37.75
C ASP A 6 13.81 -39.72 -37.63
N ILE A 7 13.20 -39.84 -36.45
CA ILE A 7 11.97 -39.17 -36.07
C ILE A 7 12.07 -37.65 -36.25
N ASN A 8 13.26 -37.06 -36.11
CA ASN A 8 13.47 -35.62 -36.30
C ASN A 8 13.31 -35.15 -37.76
N ALA A 9 13.41 -36.06 -38.73
CA ALA A 9 13.25 -35.73 -40.15
C ALA A 9 11.80 -35.80 -40.65
N LEU A 10 10.86 -36.23 -39.80
CA LEU A 10 9.43 -36.24 -40.15
C LEU A 10 8.87 -34.83 -40.25
N SER A 11 8.07 -34.59 -41.28
CA SER A 11 7.26 -33.40 -41.53
C SER A 11 5.85 -33.56 -40.96
N THR A 12 5.25 -32.46 -40.51
CA THR A 12 3.83 -32.40 -40.12
C THR A 12 2.88 -32.50 -41.33
N ASN A 13 3.40 -32.33 -42.55
CA ASN A 13 2.70 -32.58 -43.79
C ASN A 13 3.02 -33.98 -44.32
N GLN A 14 2.02 -34.85 -44.36
CA GLN A 14 2.13 -36.23 -44.86
C GLN A 14 2.74 -36.36 -46.26
N ALA A 15 2.50 -35.37 -47.14
CA ALA A 15 3.00 -35.39 -48.52
C ALA A 15 4.53 -35.24 -48.57
N LEU A 16 5.14 -34.76 -47.48
CA LEU A 16 6.59 -34.57 -47.36
C LEU A 16 7.28 -35.74 -46.62
N ASN A 17 6.53 -36.74 -46.14
CA ASN A 17 7.06 -37.88 -45.40
C ASN A 17 7.36 -39.12 -46.27
N GLY A 18 7.43 -38.94 -47.59
CA GLY A 18 7.70 -40.04 -48.51
C GLY A 18 8.35 -39.58 -49.81
N PRO A 19 8.72 -40.53 -50.68
CA PRO A 19 9.18 -40.21 -52.02
C PRO A 19 8.18 -39.39 -52.83
N ASP A 20 8.61 -38.23 -53.33
CA ASP A 20 7.98 -37.57 -54.48
C ASP A 20 8.23 -38.47 -55.71
N GLY A 21 7.20 -39.23 -56.10
CA GLY A 21 7.29 -40.21 -57.17
C GLY A 21 5.90 -40.65 -57.64
N SER A 22 5.50 -40.07 -58.78
CA SER A 22 4.17 -40.08 -59.38
C SER A 22 3.49 -41.40 -59.81
N VAL A 23 3.87 -42.61 -59.38
CA VAL A 23 3.25 -43.86 -59.93
C VAL A 23 3.17 -45.09 -59.00
N ASP A 24 3.07 -44.95 -57.68
CA ASP A 24 2.68 -46.11 -56.86
C ASP A 24 1.15 -46.17 -56.71
N PRO A 25 0.42 -47.04 -57.45
CA PRO A 25 -0.97 -47.35 -57.16
C PRO A 25 -1.08 -47.89 -55.73
N PRO A 26 -2.23 -47.73 -55.05
CA PRO A 26 -2.30 -47.63 -53.59
C PRO A 26 -1.86 -48.93 -52.91
N SER A 27 -0.69 -48.91 -52.26
CA SER A 27 -0.49 -49.76 -51.09
C SER A 27 -1.05 -48.94 -49.93
N THR A 28 -2.19 -49.36 -49.36
CA THR A 28 -2.80 -48.67 -48.21
C THR A 28 -1.79 -48.49 -47.06
N LEU A 29 -0.76 -49.33 -47.03
CA LEU A 29 0.31 -49.31 -46.06
C LEU A 29 1.25 -48.10 -46.21
N ASP A 30 1.67 -47.72 -47.42
CA ASP A 30 2.60 -46.60 -47.62
C ASP A 30 1.95 -45.26 -47.31
N ASP A 31 0.68 -45.08 -47.69
CA ASP A 31 -0.09 -43.90 -47.28
C ASP A 31 -0.28 -43.89 -45.76
N GLN A 32 -0.68 -45.01 -45.15
CA GLN A 32 -0.83 -45.11 -43.70
C GLN A 32 0.47 -44.77 -42.95
N LEU A 33 1.63 -45.20 -43.43
CA LEU A 33 2.92 -44.88 -42.82
C LEU A 33 3.25 -43.38 -42.94
N ARG A 34 2.92 -42.72 -44.06
CA ARG A 34 3.06 -41.26 -44.20
C ARG A 34 2.14 -40.49 -43.26
N TYR A 35 0.88 -40.93 -43.13
CA TYR A 35 -0.10 -40.38 -42.19
C TYR A 35 0.37 -40.54 -40.74
N HIS A 36 0.84 -41.72 -40.35
CA HIS A 36 1.39 -41.96 -39.01
C HIS A 36 2.66 -41.14 -38.76
N GLY A 37 3.55 -41.03 -39.75
CA GLY A 37 4.73 -40.17 -39.67
C GLY A 37 4.37 -38.70 -39.45
N ALA A 38 3.34 -38.21 -40.15
CA ALA A 38 2.85 -36.85 -39.98
C ALA A 38 2.20 -36.63 -38.62
N PHE A 39 1.41 -37.60 -38.14
CA PHE A 39 0.84 -37.57 -36.81
C PHE A 39 1.91 -37.57 -35.71
N ILE A 40 2.96 -38.39 -35.85
CA ILE A 40 4.09 -38.42 -34.92
C ILE A 40 4.85 -37.08 -34.94
N ALA A 41 5.10 -36.50 -36.12
CA ALA A 41 5.69 -35.17 -36.23
C ALA A 41 4.82 -34.08 -35.60
N GLN A 42 3.50 -34.16 -35.79
CA GLN A 42 2.56 -33.27 -35.13
C GLN A 42 2.70 -33.39 -33.62
N LEU A 43 2.63 -34.59 -33.04
CA LEU A 43 2.82 -34.78 -31.59
C LEU A 43 4.19 -34.28 -31.09
N ARG A 44 5.28 -34.58 -31.82
CA ARG A 44 6.64 -34.10 -31.51
C ARG A 44 6.69 -32.57 -31.44
N ASP A 45 6.03 -31.90 -32.38
CA ASP A 45 6.02 -30.44 -32.52
C ASP A 45 4.90 -29.78 -31.67
N GLY A 46 4.31 -30.53 -30.73
CA GLY A 46 3.30 -30.05 -29.79
C GLY A 46 1.87 -29.99 -30.35
N GLY A 47 1.59 -30.70 -31.44
CA GLY A 47 0.27 -30.96 -31.96
C GLY A 47 -0.62 -31.63 -30.91
N GLY A 48 -1.85 -31.15 -30.77
CA GLY A 48 -2.74 -31.47 -29.65
C GLY A 48 -2.76 -30.42 -28.54
N ILE A 49 -1.77 -29.52 -28.51
CA ILE A 49 -1.80 -28.32 -27.65
C ILE A 49 -2.35 -27.15 -28.47
N PRO A 50 -3.40 -26.45 -28.00
CA PRO A 50 -4.00 -25.37 -28.76
C PRO A 50 -3.03 -24.20 -28.93
N VAL A 51 -3.00 -23.63 -30.13
CA VAL A 51 -2.28 -22.38 -30.42
C VAL A 51 -2.77 -21.28 -29.47
N GLY A 52 -1.84 -20.47 -28.97
CA GLY A 52 -2.12 -19.44 -27.98
C GLY A 52 -2.08 -19.90 -26.53
N MET A 53 -1.97 -21.21 -26.27
CA MET A 53 -1.74 -21.75 -24.93
C MET A 53 -0.46 -21.15 -24.34
N CYS A 54 -0.57 -20.59 -23.14
CA CYS A 54 0.53 -19.97 -22.42
C CYS A 54 0.85 -20.79 -21.17
N VAL A 55 2.11 -21.23 -21.03
CA VAL A 55 2.55 -22.10 -19.93
C VAL A 55 3.87 -21.63 -19.32
N PRO A 56 4.08 -21.81 -18.01
CA PRO A 56 5.40 -21.67 -17.42
C PRO A 56 6.30 -22.82 -17.88
N PHE A 57 7.55 -22.51 -18.21
CA PHE A 57 8.53 -23.50 -18.63
C PHE A 57 9.82 -23.34 -17.84
N ILE A 58 10.35 -24.43 -17.30
CA ILE A 58 11.51 -24.38 -16.39
C ILE A 58 12.79 -23.96 -17.15
N GLY A 59 12.90 -24.27 -18.45
CA GLY A 59 14.08 -23.98 -19.28
C GLY A 59 14.07 -22.59 -19.94
N GLY A 60 15.26 -22.08 -20.25
CA GLY A 60 15.43 -20.80 -20.96
C GLY A 60 15.33 -20.88 -22.49
N THR A 61 15.36 -22.09 -23.06
CA THR A 61 15.33 -22.38 -24.50
C THR A 61 13.93 -22.85 -24.93
N SER A 62 13.41 -22.31 -26.04
CA SER A 62 12.12 -22.75 -26.59
C SER A 62 12.23 -24.14 -27.20
N ALA A 63 11.24 -24.99 -26.95
CA ALA A 63 10.98 -26.14 -27.82
C ALA A 63 10.42 -25.68 -29.18
N PRO A 64 10.57 -26.48 -30.26
CA PRO A 64 9.92 -26.21 -31.54
C PRO A 64 8.41 -25.95 -31.37
N GLY A 65 7.89 -24.92 -32.06
CA GLY A 65 6.48 -24.53 -31.96
C GLY A 65 6.10 -23.72 -30.72
N TRP A 66 7.07 -23.24 -29.93
CA TRP A 66 6.86 -22.38 -28.77
C TRP A 66 7.68 -21.09 -28.84
N ILE A 67 7.10 -19.98 -28.38
CA ILE A 67 7.76 -18.67 -28.34
C ILE A 67 7.61 -18.02 -26.97
N LYS A 68 8.62 -17.28 -26.50
CA LYS A 68 8.55 -16.59 -25.20
C LYS A 68 7.49 -15.49 -25.22
N GLY A 69 6.62 -15.44 -24.20
CA GLY A 69 5.66 -14.34 -24.00
C GLY A 69 6.33 -13.08 -23.49
N ASN A 70 7.10 -12.39 -24.34
CA ASN A 70 7.98 -11.28 -23.96
C ASN A 70 7.61 -9.95 -24.63
N GLY A 71 6.39 -9.81 -25.15
CA GLY A 71 5.94 -8.57 -25.80
C GLY A 71 6.54 -8.31 -27.19
N ALA A 72 7.18 -9.30 -27.83
CA ALA A 72 7.81 -9.11 -29.13
C ALA A 72 6.80 -8.84 -30.26
N LEU A 73 7.22 -8.03 -31.24
CA LEU A 73 6.54 -7.92 -32.53
C LEU A 73 6.97 -9.10 -33.40
N LEU A 74 5.99 -9.84 -33.91
CA LEU A 74 6.19 -11.03 -34.74
C LEU A 74 5.65 -10.80 -36.15
N PRO A 75 6.36 -11.29 -37.20
CA PRO A 75 5.84 -11.27 -38.56
C PRO A 75 4.65 -12.23 -38.72
N ARG A 76 3.54 -11.74 -39.29
CA ARG A 76 2.33 -12.55 -39.55
C ARG A 76 2.63 -13.75 -40.47
N ALA A 77 3.52 -13.55 -41.45
CA ALA A 77 3.90 -14.60 -42.41
C ALA A 77 4.70 -15.74 -41.77
N SER A 78 5.49 -15.46 -40.73
CA SER A 78 6.27 -16.47 -40.01
C SER A 78 5.47 -17.19 -38.93
N TYR A 79 4.41 -16.56 -38.43
CA TYR A 79 3.55 -17.08 -37.35
C TYR A 79 2.06 -17.04 -37.73
N PRO A 80 1.65 -17.67 -38.86
CA PRO A 80 0.29 -17.51 -39.39
C PRO A 80 -0.78 -18.10 -38.47
N ALA A 81 -0.52 -19.24 -37.82
CA ALA A 81 -1.48 -19.86 -36.91
C ALA A 81 -1.67 -19.05 -35.63
N LEU A 82 -0.58 -18.54 -35.03
CA LEU A 82 -0.68 -17.65 -33.87
C LEU A 82 -1.34 -16.32 -34.21
N PHE A 83 -1.08 -15.74 -35.39
CA PHE A 83 -1.77 -14.52 -35.83
C PHE A 83 -3.28 -14.75 -36.04
N ALA A 84 -3.67 -15.89 -36.63
CA ALA A 84 -5.08 -16.25 -36.77
C ALA A 84 -5.77 -16.38 -35.40
N TYR A 85 -5.10 -17.04 -34.44
CA TYR A 85 -5.58 -17.12 -33.05
C TYR A 85 -5.70 -15.72 -32.42
N ALA A 86 -4.66 -14.90 -32.51
CA ALA A 86 -4.61 -13.55 -31.95
C ALA A 86 -5.72 -12.66 -32.50
N SER A 87 -5.99 -12.76 -33.81
CA SER A 87 -7.06 -12.03 -34.48
C SER A 87 -8.44 -12.46 -33.98
N ALA A 88 -8.64 -13.76 -33.76
CA ALA A 88 -9.89 -14.28 -33.21
C ALA A 88 -10.14 -13.87 -31.74
N GLN A 89 -9.07 -13.65 -30.96
CA GLN A 89 -9.17 -13.12 -29.58
C GLN A 89 -9.41 -11.59 -29.53
N GLY A 90 -9.29 -10.90 -30.66
CA GLY A 90 -9.37 -9.46 -30.75
C GLY A 90 -8.06 -8.77 -30.36
N LEU A 91 -7.46 -8.09 -31.33
CA LEU A 91 -6.24 -7.31 -31.17
C LEU A 91 -6.56 -5.95 -30.55
N VAL A 92 -5.76 -5.52 -29.57
CA VAL A 92 -5.83 -4.16 -29.03
C VAL A 92 -4.93 -3.19 -29.80
N SER A 93 -5.15 -1.89 -29.66
CA SER A 93 -4.23 -0.89 -30.20
C SER A 93 -2.85 -0.96 -29.50
N GLU A 94 -1.78 -0.52 -30.15
CA GLU A 94 -0.45 -0.45 -29.50
C GLU A 94 -0.46 0.48 -28.27
N ALA A 95 -1.32 1.51 -28.28
CA ALA A 95 -1.49 2.43 -27.16
C ALA A 95 -2.13 1.71 -25.95
N ASP A 96 -3.22 0.96 -26.17
CA ASP A 96 -3.88 0.20 -25.11
C ASP A 96 -2.98 -0.91 -24.58
N TRP A 97 -2.23 -1.58 -25.47
CA TRP A 97 -1.27 -2.61 -25.10
C TRP A 97 -0.23 -2.09 -24.12
N THR A 98 0.34 -0.91 -24.42
CA THR A 98 1.37 -0.27 -23.59
C THR A 98 0.80 0.24 -22.27
N ALA A 99 -0.42 0.80 -22.29
CA ALA A 99 -1.01 1.43 -21.13
C ALA A 99 -1.58 0.43 -20.11
N THR A 100 -2.36 -0.55 -20.58
CA THR A 100 -3.16 -1.39 -19.67
C THR A 100 -3.25 -2.84 -20.10
N SER A 101 -2.95 -3.20 -21.35
CA SER A 101 -3.34 -4.49 -21.94
C SER A 101 -2.16 -5.31 -22.43
N SER A 102 -1.02 -5.24 -21.73
CA SER A 102 0.21 -5.97 -22.09
C SER A 102 0.05 -7.49 -22.09
N GLY A 103 -0.98 -8.03 -21.41
CA GLY A 103 -1.34 -9.44 -21.44
C GLY A 103 -2.17 -9.86 -22.67
N ARG A 104 -2.46 -8.95 -23.60
CA ARG A 104 -3.22 -9.21 -24.84
C ARG A 104 -2.31 -9.17 -26.07
N PHE A 105 -2.85 -9.60 -27.21
CA PHE A 105 -2.21 -9.37 -28.51
C PHE A 105 -2.58 -7.97 -29.03
N SER A 106 -1.66 -7.31 -29.73
CA SER A 106 -1.93 -6.02 -30.36
C SER A 106 -1.65 -6.01 -31.86
N VAL A 107 -2.16 -4.97 -32.52
CA VAL A 107 -2.18 -4.83 -33.98
C VAL A 107 -0.79 -4.77 -34.64
N GLY A 108 0.27 -4.50 -33.88
CA GLY A 108 1.61 -4.26 -34.39
C GLY A 108 1.67 -3.02 -35.28
N ASP A 109 2.32 -3.15 -36.43
CA ASP A 109 2.31 -2.15 -37.51
C ASP A 109 0.97 -2.08 -38.28
N GLY A 110 -0.02 -2.91 -37.93
CA GLY A 110 -1.31 -3.00 -38.62
C GLY A 110 -1.29 -3.77 -39.93
N LEU A 111 -0.12 -4.10 -40.49
CA LEU A 111 0.04 -4.66 -41.83
C LEU A 111 0.74 -6.02 -41.83
N THR A 112 2.00 -6.06 -41.39
CA THR A 112 2.88 -7.23 -41.55
C THR A 112 3.22 -7.90 -40.24
N THR A 113 2.92 -7.26 -39.11
CA THR A 113 3.27 -7.72 -37.77
C THR A 113 2.08 -7.72 -36.83
N PHE A 114 2.25 -8.36 -35.67
CA PHE A 114 1.37 -8.29 -34.51
C PHE A 114 2.24 -8.45 -33.26
N ARG A 115 1.77 -7.98 -32.10
CA ARG A 115 2.50 -8.15 -30.84
C ARG A 115 1.90 -9.27 -30.01
N ILE A 116 2.74 -10.06 -29.37
CA ILE A 116 2.33 -11.07 -28.39
C ILE A 116 2.23 -10.47 -26.98
N PRO A 117 1.52 -11.13 -26.05
CA PRO A 117 1.53 -10.75 -24.64
C PRO A 117 2.94 -10.68 -24.03
N ASP A 118 3.12 -9.78 -23.06
CA ASP A 118 4.28 -9.72 -22.18
C ASP A 118 3.90 -10.17 -20.77
N THR A 119 4.38 -11.33 -20.37
CA THR A 119 4.08 -11.93 -19.07
C THR A 119 5.30 -11.90 -18.14
N ARG A 120 6.33 -11.13 -18.47
CA ARG A 120 7.55 -11.06 -17.65
C ARG A 120 7.27 -10.27 -16.38
N GLY A 121 7.70 -10.82 -15.23
CA GLY A 121 7.62 -10.13 -13.94
C GLY A 121 6.20 -9.98 -13.38
N VAL A 122 5.18 -10.59 -13.99
CA VAL A 122 3.79 -10.48 -13.55
C VAL A 122 3.26 -11.80 -13.02
N PHE A 123 2.42 -11.73 -11.98
CA PHE A 123 1.64 -12.86 -11.51
C PHE A 123 0.42 -13.06 -12.41
N VAL A 124 0.26 -14.26 -12.95
CA VAL A 124 -0.95 -14.64 -13.67
C VAL A 124 -2.00 -15.11 -12.66
N ARG A 125 -3.21 -14.56 -12.76
CA ARG A 125 -4.37 -14.91 -11.92
C ARG A 125 -5.56 -15.28 -12.80
N GLY A 126 -6.49 -16.04 -12.22
CA GLY A 126 -7.77 -16.32 -12.86
C GLY A 126 -8.58 -15.03 -13.07
N LEU A 127 -9.26 -14.95 -14.22
CA LEU A 127 -10.27 -13.92 -14.48
C LEU A 127 -11.51 -14.22 -13.64
N ASP A 128 -12.23 -13.17 -13.23
CA ASP A 128 -13.42 -13.33 -12.39
C ASP A 128 -14.57 -14.04 -13.09
N GLU A 129 -14.76 -13.81 -14.39
CA GLU A 129 -15.78 -14.46 -15.23
C GLU A 129 -17.19 -14.46 -14.60
N SER A 130 -17.58 -13.32 -14.04
CA SER A 130 -18.89 -13.11 -13.37
C SER A 130 -19.06 -13.85 -12.04
N ARG A 131 -17.96 -14.26 -11.38
CA ARG A 131 -17.99 -14.78 -10.02
C ARG A 131 -18.26 -13.69 -8.97
N GLY A 132 -17.95 -12.42 -9.27
CA GLY A 132 -18.25 -11.26 -8.44
C GLY A 132 -17.14 -10.86 -7.45
N LEU A 133 -15.95 -11.45 -7.52
CA LEU A 133 -14.80 -11.08 -6.68
C LEU A 133 -13.98 -9.93 -7.29
N ASP A 134 -13.89 -9.89 -8.61
CA ASP A 134 -13.15 -8.85 -9.36
C ASP A 134 -13.86 -8.57 -10.69
N ALA A 135 -15.14 -8.17 -10.58
CA ALA A 135 -16.07 -8.08 -11.72
C ALA A 135 -15.66 -7.06 -12.79
N ALA A 136 -14.83 -6.06 -12.44
CA ALA A 136 -14.34 -5.06 -13.39
C ALA A 136 -13.09 -5.52 -14.16
N ARG A 137 -12.53 -6.70 -13.84
CA ARG A 137 -11.31 -7.19 -14.49
C ARG A 137 -11.60 -7.62 -15.92
N VAL A 138 -10.71 -7.21 -16.83
CA VAL A 138 -10.75 -7.61 -18.25
C VAL A 138 -9.56 -8.53 -18.55
N VAL A 139 -9.73 -9.48 -19.46
CA VAL A 139 -8.67 -10.40 -19.90
C VAL A 139 -7.42 -9.62 -20.31
N GLY A 140 -6.27 -10.04 -19.79
CA GLY A 140 -4.96 -9.53 -20.20
C GLY A 140 -4.68 -8.09 -19.77
N THR A 141 -5.50 -7.48 -18.91
CA THR A 141 -5.19 -6.16 -18.34
C THR A 141 -4.20 -6.26 -17.20
N TYR A 142 -3.17 -5.42 -17.23
CA TYR A 142 -2.21 -5.23 -16.15
C TYR A 142 -2.90 -4.60 -14.93
N GLN A 143 -2.52 -5.08 -13.75
CA GLN A 143 -2.93 -4.52 -12.49
C GLN A 143 -1.67 -4.27 -11.66
N ASP A 144 -1.52 -3.04 -11.17
CA ASP A 144 -0.46 -2.73 -10.22
C ASP A 144 -0.78 -3.35 -8.85
N GLN A 145 0.24 -3.53 -8.04
CA GLN A 145 0.09 -4.01 -6.68
C GLN A 145 -0.82 -3.10 -5.85
N ALA A 146 -1.53 -3.70 -4.89
CA ALA A 146 -2.29 -2.94 -3.91
C ALA A 146 -2.34 -3.71 -2.59
N ASN A 147 -2.08 -3.00 -1.50
CA ASN A 147 -2.34 -3.52 -0.16
C ASN A 147 -3.74 -3.10 0.27
N ALA A 148 -4.45 -4.01 0.95
CA ALA A 148 -5.69 -3.64 1.61
C ALA A 148 -5.43 -2.50 2.62
N PRO A 149 -6.32 -1.50 2.68
CA PRO A 149 -6.20 -0.42 3.66
C PRO A 149 -6.25 -1.02 5.07
N HIS A 150 -5.30 -0.61 5.89
CA HIS A 150 -5.20 -1.01 7.29
C HIS A 150 -4.48 0.07 8.08
N ILE A 151 -4.63 0.04 9.41
CA ILE A 151 -4.00 0.98 10.33
C ILE A 151 -3.22 0.22 11.39
N HIS A 152 -2.18 0.86 11.93
CA HIS A 152 -1.42 0.37 13.07
C HIS A 152 -1.61 1.34 14.23
N ALA A 153 -1.78 0.80 15.44
CA ALA A 153 -1.77 1.63 16.64
C ALA A 153 -0.33 2.10 16.91
N VAL A 154 -0.17 3.38 17.22
CA VAL A 154 1.09 3.93 17.71
C VAL A 154 0.98 4.04 19.22
N THR A 155 1.84 3.33 19.95
CA THR A 155 1.93 3.42 21.40
C THR A 155 3.28 4.04 21.76
N ASP A 156 3.27 5.05 22.63
CA ASP A 156 4.46 5.64 23.23
C ASP A 156 4.44 5.39 24.76
N PRO A 157 4.83 4.18 25.23
CA PRO A 157 4.65 3.79 26.63
C PRO A 157 5.52 4.59 27.60
N THR A 158 6.54 5.27 27.09
CA THR A 158 7.52 6.00 27.90
C THR A 158 7.25 7.50 27.95
N HIS A 159 6.24 8.01 27.23
CA HIS A 159 5.82 9.40 27.39
C HIS A 159 5.16 9.57 28.77
N ASN A 160 5.82 10.33 29.64
CA ASN A 160 5.29 10.67 30.95
C ASN A 160 5.51 12.17 31.19
N HIS A 161 4.46 12.85 31.63
CA HIS A 161 4.54 14.23 32.08
C HIS A 161 4.52 14.22 33.61
N ASN A 162 5.70 14.38 34.22
CA ASN A 162 5.78 14.49 35.67
C ASN A 162 5.79 15.97 36.07
N ASP A 163 4.76 16.43 36.78
CA ASP A 163 4.81 17.70 37.50
C ASP A 163 5.66 17.48 38.78
N PRO A 164 6.83 18.13 38.92
CA PRO A 164 7.68 17.98 40.10
C PRO A 164 7.03 18.45 41.41
N GLY A 165 5.81 19.00 41.36
CA GLY A 165 5.14 19.61 42.49
C GLY A 165 5.73 20.99 42.75
N HIS A 166 4.87 21.96 43.04
CA HIS A 166 5.29 23.31 43.37
C HIS A 166 4.63 23.75 44.69
N VAL A 167 5.32 24.61 45.43
CA VAL A 167 4.87 25.17 46.69
C VAL A 167 4.35 26.59 46.48
N HIS A 168 3.17 26.86 47.00
CA HIS A 168 2.66 28.23 47.14
C HIS A 168 3.13 28.78 48.48
N SER A 169 3.86 29.91 48.45
CA SER A 169 4.14 30.71 49.64
C SER A 169 3.18 31.89 49.69
N GLY A 170 2.85 32.35 50.90
CA GLY A 170 2.05 33.55 51.14
C GLY A 170 2.64 34.36 52.29
N ALA A 171 2.44 35.67 52.31
CA ALA A 171 2.95 36.56 53.34
C ALA A 171 1.87 37.59 53.74
N THR A 172 1.64 37.75 55.04
CA THR A 172 0.72 38.76 55.59
C THR A 172 1.44 40.10 55.76
N SER A 173 0.79 41.22 55.44
CA SER A 173 1.31 42.56 55.74
C SER A 173 0.59 43.18 56.96
N THR A 174 1.31 44.02 57.69
CA THR A 174 0.78 44.76 58.84
C THR A 174 0.16 46.07 58.37
N VAL A 175 -1.08 46.37 58.79
CA VAL A 175 -1.73 47.67 58.58
C VAL A 175 -1.93 48.34 59.95
N ALA A 176 -1.96 49.68 59.96
CA ALA A 176 -1.99 50.48 61.17
C ALA A 176 -3.13 50.11 62.13
N ASP A 177 -2.84 50.18 63.43
CA ASP A 177 -3.83 50.00 64.48
C ASP A 177 -4.87 51.11 64.45
N HIS A 178 -6.10 50.79 64.85
CA HIS A 178 -7.14 51.78 65.08
C HIS A 178 -7.65 51.71 66.52
N THR A 179 -8.28 52.80 66.96
CA THR A 179 -8.90 52.93 68.29
C THR A 179 -10.37 53.26 68.14
N HIS A 180 -11.16 52.92 69.17
CA HIS A 180 -12.57 53.30 69.24
C HIS A 180 -12.78 54.33 70.36
N GLY A 181 -13.56 55.36 70.08
CA GLY A 181 -13.97 56.34 71.07
C GLY A 181 -15.12 55.82 71.94
N TYR A 182 -14.99 55.96 73.25
CA TYR A 182 -16.07 55.71 74.21
C TYR A 182 -16.24 56.93 75.10
N SER A 183 -17.49 57.28 75.42
CA SER A 183 -17.83 58.35 76.37
C SER A 183 -18.57 57.72 77.55
N GLY A 184 -17.92 57.72 78.71
CA GLY A 184 -18.48 57.23 79.96
C GLY A 184 -18.30 58.24 81.08
N TRP A 185 -19.23 58.22 82.04
CA TRP A 185 -19.22 59.09 83.20
C TRP A 185 -18.60 58.34 84.38
N ALA A 186 -17.49 58.85 84.92
CA ALA A 186 -16.92 58.33 86.17
C ALA A 186 -17.57 59.08 87.35
N ASN A 187 -17.99 58.34 88.38
CA ASN A 187 -18.57 58.92 89.59
C ASN A 187 -17.44 59.24 90.58
N SER A 188 -17.00 60.49 90.66
CA SER A 188 -16.11 60.99 91.73
C SER A 188 -16.97 61.57 92.85
N GLY A 189 -17.22 60.77 93.88
CA GLY A 189 -18.16 61.14 94.94
C GLY A 189 -17.85 60.54 96.30
N ALA A 190 -16.94 61.18 97.06
CA ALA A 190 -17.08 61.33 98.50
C ALA A 190 -16.36 62.60 98.98
N GLY A 191 -17.09 63.72 98.95
CA GLY A 191 -16.98 64.82 99.93
C GLY A 191 -15.86 65.85 99.75
N ALA A 192 -16.15 66.92 99.02
CA ALA A 192 -15.44 68.20 99.17
C ALA A 192 -16.14 69.07 100.22
N THR A 193 -15.38 69.77 101.06
CA THR A 193 -15.81 71.03 101.69
C THR A 193 -14.69 72.07 101.58
N ALA A 194 -15.06 73.16 100.89
CA ALA A 194 -14.51 74.52 100.85
C ALA A 194 -13.06 74.75 100.39
N GLY A 195 -12.88 75.06 99.09
CA GLY A 195 -11.69 75.76 98.58
C GLY A 195 -11.43 75.64 97.07
N GLY A 196 -12.32 76.16 96.21
CA GLY A 196 -11.97 76.57 94.84
C GLY A 196 -11.98 75.52 93.72
N PHE A 197 -13.06 75.56 92.92
CA PHE A 197 -13.20 75.14 91.50
C PHE A 197 -12.75 73.72 91.08
N ILE A 198 -13.74 72.86 90.81
CA ILE A 198 -13.56 71.63 90.01
C ILE A 198 -13.94 71.94 88.55
N VAL A 199 -12.94 71.96 87.68
CA VAL A 199 -13.15 71.86 86.22
C VAL A 199 -13.57 70.42 85.92
N TYR A 200 -14.81 70.20 85.49
CA TYR A 200 -15.18 68.98 84.77
C TYR A 200 -14.59 69.06 83.36
N ALA A 201 -13.37 68.56 83.20
CA ALA A 201 -12.82 68.28 81.87
C ALA A 201 -13.14 66.82 81.53
N PRO A 202 -13.84 66.51 80.43
CA PRO A 202 -13.87 65.15 79.92
C PRO A 202 -12.44 64.79 79.49
N THR A 203 -11.75 63.97 80.28
CA THR A 203 -10.50 63.34 79.85
C THR A 203 -10.87 62.29 78.81
N GLY A 204 -10.70 62.64 77.53
CA GLY A 204 -10.82 61.69 76.42
C GLY A 204 -9.71 60.66 76.51
N THR A 205 -9.97 59.54 77.18
CA THR A 205 -9.09 58.37 77.17
C THR A 205 -9.53 57.42 76.06
N VAL A 206 -8.58 57.04 75.22
CA VAL A 206 -8.77 56.03 74.17
C VAL A 206 -8.40 54.65 74.72
N THR A 207 -9.07 53.60 74.24
CA THR A 207 -8.62 52.24 74.49
C THR A 207 -7.23 52.04 73.86
N ALA A 208 -6.42 51.13 74.43
CA ALA A 208 -5.15 50.75 73.80
C ALA A 208 -5.41 50.25 72.37
N PRO A 209 -4.56 50.62 71.39
CA PRO A 209 -4.71 50.14 70.02
C PRO A 209 -4.62 48.59 69.98
N GLY A 210 -5.46 47.94 69.17
CA GLY A 210 -5.39 46.50 68.98
C GLY A 210 -6.38 45.94 67.96
N GLY A 211 -6.08 44.75 67.43
CA GLY A 211 -6.99 43.97 66.58
C GLY A 211 -6.89 44.20 65.06
N SER A 212 -6.04 45.11 64.59
CA SER A 212 -5.87 45.35 63.15
C SER A 212 -4.94 44.30 62.53
N HIS A 213 -5.44 43.48 61.62
CA HIS A 213 -4.60 42.66 60.75
C HIS A 213 -5.28 42.40 59.41
N SER A 214 -4.48 42.14 58.38
CA SER A 214 -4.94 41.74 57.06
C SER A 214 -4.16 40.53 56.58
N HIS A 215 -4.79 39.67 55.77
CA HIS A 215 -4.13 38.54 55.14
C HIS A 215 -3.99 38.86 53.65
N SER A 216 -2.77 39.14 53.21
CA SER A 216 -2.44 39.11 51.79
C SER A 216 -1.97 37.71 51.40
N VAL A 217 -2.55 37.14 50.35
CA VAL A 217 -2.08 35.89 49.74
C VAL A 217 -1.59 36.23 48.34
N SER A 218 -0.29 36.15 48.12
CA SER A 218 0.34 36.33 46.81
C SER A 218 0.92 34.99 46.37
N ALA A 219 0.36 34.40 45.31
CA ALA A 219 0.91 33.20 44.69
C ALA A 219 1.88 33.60 43.56
N PHE A 220 3.14 33.15 43.64
CA PHE A 220 4.04 33.20 42.50
C PHE A 220 3.70 32.04 41.56
N LEU A 221 3.25 32.35 40.34
CA LEU A 221 3.03 31.35 39.30
C LEU A 221 4.39 30.90 38.76
N ASN A 222 4.90 29.77 39.26
CA ASN A 222 6.04 29.11 38.61
C ASN A 222 5.46 28.12 37.59
N VAL A 223 5.40 28.54 36.32
CA VAL A 223 4.90 27.67 35.25
C VAL A 223 5.94 26.57 35.03
N THR A 224 5.52 25.30 35.06
CA THR A 224 6.37 24.11 35.02
C THR A 224 7.16 23.91 33.71
N GLY A 225 7.14 24.88 32.78
CA GLY A 225 7.85 24.81 31.50
C GLY A 225 7.41 23.67 30.57
N LEU A 226 6.39 22.91 30.94
CA LEU A 226 5.81 21.82 30.14
C LEU A 226 4.95 22.44 29.02
N LEU A 227 5.54 22.54 27.83
CA LEU A 227 4.88 23.03 26.63
C LEU A 227 4.65 21.86 25.65
N PRO A 228 3.56 21.87 24.88
CA PRO A 228 3.32 20.84 23.87
C PRO A 228 4.40 20.90 22.79
N ALA A 229 5.01 19.75 22.50
CA ALA A 229 5.92 19.55 21.38
C ALA A 229 5.46 18.35 20.56
N ALA A 230 5.53 18.47 19.23
CA ALA A 230 5.26 17.34 18.36
C ALA A 230 6.33 16.26 18.55
N SER A 231 5.92 14.99 18.59
CA SER A 231 6.84 13.85 18.79
C SER A 231 7.72 13.54 17.58
N GLY A 232 7.45 14.14 16.41
CA GLY A 232 8.23 13.92 15.19
C GLY A 232 8.09 12.51 14.59
N ILE A 233 7.03 11.77 14.95
CA ILE A 233 6.81 10.39 14.49
C ILE A 233 6.62 10.37 12.97
N SER A 234 7.44 9.56 12.29
CA SER A 234 7.31 9.27 10.86
C SER A 234 7.23 7.76 10.64
N ILE A 235 6.35 7.33 9.73
CA ILE A 235 6.28 5.95 9.28
C ILE A 235 7.07 5.85 7.98
N GLN A 236 8.15 5.07 8.01
CA GLN A 236 9.00 4.85 6.85
C GLN A 236 8.33 3.82 5.92
N SER A 237 8.41 4.07 4.61
CA SER A 237 8.08 3.05 3.60
C SER A 237 9.35 2.27 3.22
N GLN A 238 9.22 0.99 2.94
CA GLN A 238 10.30 0.16 2.42
C GLN A 238 9.82 -0.64 1.21
N GLY A 239 10.69 -0.73 0.19
CA GLY A 239 10.46 -1.53 -1.00
C GLY A 239 9.68 -0.80 -2.07
N THR A 240 9.73 -1.34 -3.27
CA THR A 240 8.98 -0.87 -4.44
C THR A 240 7.87 -1.82 -4.82
N GLU A 241 7.97 -3.10 -4.43
CA GLU A 241 6.98 -4.12 -4.73
C GLU A 241 6.77 -5.14 -3.59
N GLY A 242 5.52 -5.56 -3.38
CA GLY A 242 5.12 -6.62 -2.47
C GLY A 242 4.85 -7.90 -3.24
N HIS A 243 5.71 -8.91 -3.06
CA HIS A 243 5.56 -10.20 -3.73
C HIS A 243 5.21 -11.33 -2.75
N PRO A 244 4.29 -12.24 -3.09
CA PRO A 244 4.24 -13.54 -2.43
C PRO A 244 5.52 -14.33 -2.74
N ARG A 245 5.85 -15.33 -1.90
CA ARG A 245 6.92 -16.30 -2.23
C ARG A 245 6.61 -16.93 -3.58
N ASN A 246 7.54 -16.83 -4.53
CA ASN A 246 7.33 -17.24 -5.91
C ASN A 246 8.60 -17.86 -6.53
N LEU A 247 8.41 -18.56 -7.64
CA LEU A 247 9.47 -19.06 -8.52
C LEU A 247 9.32 -18.41 -9.88
N ALA A 248 10.42 -17.95 -10.45
CA ALA A 248 10.43 -17.27 -11.75
C ALA A 248 10.73 -18.27 -12.87
N TYR A 249 9.72 -18.56 -13.68
CA TYR A 249 9.87 -19.30 -14.93
C TYR A 249 9.47 -18.43 -16.12
N PRO A 250 10.19 -18.51 -17.25
CA PRO A 250 9.70 -17.90 -18.49
C PRO A 250 8.38 -18.53 -18.92
N MET A 251 7.48 -17.71 -19.43
CA MET A 251 6.25 -18.18 -20.05
C MET A 251 6.46 -18.36 -21.55
N PHE A 252 5.92 -19.45 -22.09
CA PHE A 252 5.93 -19.74 -23.52
C PHE A 252 4.52 -19.88 -24.06
N ILE A 253 4.34 -19.39 -25.29
CA ILE A 253 3.10 -19.39 -26.06
C ILE A 253 3.25 -20.37 -27.21
N LYS A 254 2.29 -21.29 -27.37
CA LYS A 254 2.24 -22.19 -28.54
C LYS A 254 1.88 -21.39 -29.79
N PHE A 255 2.64 -21.58 -30.87
CA PHE A 255 2.35 -20.98 -32.19
C PHE A 255 2.21 -22.01 -33.30
#